data_AF-A0A0Q6X994-F1
#
_entry.id   AF-A0A0Q6X994-F1
#
_cell.length_a   1.000
_cell.length_b   1.000
_cell.length_c   1.000
_cell.angle_alpha   90.00
_cell.angle_beta   90.00
_cell.angle_gamma   90.00
#
_symmetry.space_group_name_H-M   'P 1'
#
loop_
_entity.id
_entity.type
_entity.pdbx_description
1 polymer ?
#
loop_
_entity_poly.entity_id
_entity_poly.type
_entity_poly.pdbx_seq_one_letter_code
_entity_poly.pdbx_strand_id
1 'polypeptide(L)'
;MEENASPTVRWTDEWWRWPLVPVAAVAGLFAAWIAASAVLWLQMKFTGGFAEDGWYFRFIVPALASAAAGYGYSMAACMTAPRGHKFAGTAMVTLLAVVGLLSTTIAWTSTNYSVGLAIQTTVAAVVTQAAAIAALVAFET
;
A
#
# COMPACT_ATOMS: atom_id res chain seq x y z
N MET A 1 11.97 -43.33 29.69
CA MET A 1 10.72 -42.65 29.31
C MET A 1 11.00 -41.16 29.47
N GLU A 2 11.52 -40.54 28.41
CA GLU A 2 11.77 -39.10 28.39
C GLU A 2 10.47 -38.39 28.05
N GLU A 3 10.05 -37.53 28.96
CA GLU A 3 8.90 -36.67 28.84
C GLU A 3 9.15 -35.69 27.70
N ASN A 4 8.42 -35.87 26.60
CA ASN A 4 8.34 -34.91 25.50
C ASN A 4 7.73 -33.62 26.03
N ALA A 5 8.56 -32.75 26.61
CA ALA A 5 8.20 -31.38 26.92
C ALA A 5 7.78 -30.72 25.60
N SER A 6 6.47 -30.55 25.43
CA SER A 6 5.94 -29.79 24.30
C SER A 6 6.57 -28.41 24.36
N PRO A 7 7.13 -27.89 23.26
CA PRO A 7 7.65 -26.53 23.25
C PRO A 7 6.45 -25.62 23.49
N THR A 8 6.31 -25.15 24.74
CA THR A 8 5.38 -24.11 25.10
C THR A 8 5.85 -22.87 24.36
N VAL A 9 5.28 -22.68 23.17
CA VAL A 9 5.48 -21.54 22.30
C VAL A 9 5.29 -20.30 23.18
N ARG A 10 6.39 -19.57 23.46
CA ARG A 10 6.34 -18.36 24.29
C ARG A 10 5.60 -17.27 23.53
N TRP A 11 4.30 -17.19 23.75
CA TRP A 11 3.41 -16.15 23.22
C TRP A 11 3.82 -14.74 23.66
N THR A 12 4.61 -14.63 24.73
CA THR A 12 4.93 -13.39 25.44
C THR A 12 6.16 -12.65 24.94
N ASP A 13 7.02 -13.25 24.10
CA ASP A 13 8.33 -12.65 23.86
C ASP A 13 8.35 -11.69 22.64
N GLU A 14 7.32 -11.72 21.79
CA GLU A 14 7.27 -10.92 20.54
C GLU A 14 6.03 -10.02 20.38
N TRP A 15 5.18 -9.90 21.41
CA TRP A 15 3.93 -9.13 21.29
C TRP A 15 4.18 -7.65 20.96
N TRP A 16 5.30 -7.10 21.44
CA TRP A 16 5.70 -5.70 21.23
C TRP A 16 5.97 -5.35 19.75
N ARG A 17 6.17 -6.35 18.88
CA ARG A 17 6.38 -6.14 17.43
C ARG A 17 5.08 -5.89 16.67
N TRP A 18 3.91 -6.26 17.22
CA TRP A 18 2.62 -6.08 16.54
C TRP A 18 2.28 -4.61 16.26
N PRO A 19 2.47 -3.67 17.20
CA PRO A 19 2.31 -2.24 16.92
C PRO A 19 3.25 -1.70 15.83
N LEU A 20 4.37 -2.38 15.53
CA LEU A 20 5.28 -1.94 14.45
C LEU A 20 4.74 -2.28 13.06
N VAL A 21 3.85 -3.27 12.92
CA VAL A 21 3.27 -3.67 11.63
C VAL A 21 2.57 -2.50 10.93
N PRO A 22 1.62 -1.78 11.57
CA PRO A 22 0.97 -0.63 10.91
C PRO A 22 1.96 0.50 10.60
N VAL A 23 2.95 0.74 11.47
CA VAL A 23 3.99 1.77 11.24
C VAL A 23 4.84 1.42 10.03
N ALA A 24 5.30 0.18 9.94
CA ALA A 24 6.09 -0.31 8.81
C ALA A 24 5.29 -0.34 7.52
N ALA A 25 4.00 -0.71 7.56
CA ALA A 25 3.12 -0.66 6.40
C ALA A 25 3.01 0.76 5.85
N VAL A 26 2.75 1.74 6.71
CA VAL A 26 2.68 3.17 6.31
C VAL A 26 4.03 3.67 5.81
N ALA A 27 5.13 3.29 6.45
CA ALA A 27 6.48 3.64 5.98
C ALA A 27 6.77 3.03 4.60
N GLY A 28 6.40 1.77 4.38
CA GLY A 28 6.52 1.07 3.09
C GLY A 28 5.69 1.72 1.99
N LEU A 29 4.47 2.17 2.32
CA LEU A 29 3.61 2.94 1.42
C LEU A 29 4.32 4.21 0.94
N PHE A 30 4.80 5.04 1.87
CA PHE A 30 5.46 6.30 1.52
C PHE A 30 6.78 6.07 0.80
N ALA A 31 7.60 5.11 1.24
CA ALA A 31 8.86 4.79 0.60
C ALA A 31 8.65 4.36 -0.87
N ALA A 32 7.68 3.47 -1.11
CA ALA A 32 7.37 3.01 -2.47
C ALA A 32 6.73 4.12 -3.32
N TRP A 33 5.87 4.95 -2.73
CA TRP A 33 5.29 6.12 -3.41
C TRP A 33 6.37 7.12 -3.84
N ILE A 34 7.25 7.53 -2.93
CA ILE A 34 8.36 8.46 -3.22
C ILE A 34 9.30 7.88 -4.27
N ALA A 35 9.68 6.60 -4.14
CA ALA A 35 10.55 5.93 -5.11
C ALA A 35 9.92 5.89 -6.50
N ALA A 36 8.65 5.51 -6.61
CA ALA A 36 7.93 5.48 -7.88
C ALA A 36 7.79 6.89 -8.48
N SER A 37 7.43 7.89 -7.68
CA SER A 37 7.36 9.28 -8.12
C SER A 37 8.71 9.81 -8.60
N ALA A 38 9.81 9.46 -7.93
CA ALA A 38 11.16 9.84 -8.35
C ALA A 38 11.55 9.18 -9.69
N VAL A 39 11.25 7.88 -9.85
CA VAL A 39 11.49 7.16 -11.12
C VAL A 39 10.69 7.77 -12.26
N LEU A 40 9.40 8.03 -12.04
CA LEU A 40 8.52 8.64 -13.04
C LEU A 40 9.01 10.06 -13.39
N TRP A 41 9.43 10.85 -12.40
CA TRP A 41 10.02 12.17 -12.63
C TRP A 41 11.31 12.12 -13.46
N LEU A 42 12.22 11.19 -13.14
CA LEU A 42 13.45 10.99 -13.93
C LEU A 42 13.11 10.57 -15.36
N GLN A 43 12.18 9.65 -15.53
CA GLN A 43 11.74 9.20 -16.85
C GLN A 43 11.26 10.38 -17.71
N MET A 44 10.54 11.34 -17.13
CA MET A 44 10.09 12.54 -17.85
C MET A 44 11.27 13.42 -18.27
N LYS A 45 12.25 13.62 -17.38
CA LYS A 45 13.44 14.42 -17.68
C LYS A 45 14.28 13.83 -18.83
N PHE A 46 14.36 12.50 -18.93
CA PHE A 46 15.18 11.84 -19.94
C PHE A 46 14.46 11.56 -21.27
N THR A 47 13.13 11.41 -21.26
CA THR A 47 12.38 11.06 -22.49
C THR A 47 11.85 12.27 -23.26
N GLY A 48 11.83 13.47 -22.66
CA GLY A 48 11.58 14.75 -23.35
C GLY A 48 10.21 14.91 -24.03
N GLY A 49 9.31 13.93 -23.93
CA GLY A 49 8.13 13.81 -24.79
C GLY A 49 6.77 14.02 -24.12
N PHE A 50 6.70 14.25 -22.81
CA PHE A 50 5.42 14.40 -22.11
C PHE A 50 5.30 15.81 -21.52
N ALA A 51 4.28 16.55 -21.96
CA ALA A 51 3.89 17.80 -21.34
C ALA A 51 3.24 17.53 -19.96
N GLU A 52 3.64 18.29 -18.93
CA GLU A 52 3.14 18.14 -17.55
C GLU A 52 1.60 18.28 -17.46
N ASP A 53 0.98 19.00 -18.41
CA ASP A 53 -0.47 19.21 -18.49
C ASP A 53 -1.23 18.11 -19.25
N GLY A 54 -0.55 17.05 -19.68
CA GLY A 54 -1.17 15.95 -20.42
C GLY A 54 -2.09 15.06 -19.56
N TRP A 55 -3.10 14.45 -20.18
CA TRP A 55 -3.98 13.45 -19.54
C TRP A 55 -3.18 12.30 -18.88
N TYR A 56 -2.03 11.94 -19.46
CA TYR A 56 -1.11 10.95 -18.93
C TYR A 56 -0.62 11.32 -17.52
N PHE A 57 -0.23 12.57 -17.31
CA PHE A 57 0.24 13.08 -16.03
C PHE A 57 -0.86 13.23 -15.00
N ARG A 58 -2.08 13.54 -15.46
CA ARG A 58 -3.23 13.70 -14.57
C ARG A 58 -3.77 12.37 -14.05
N PHE A 59 -3.72 11.30 -14.85
CA PHE A 59 -4.39 10.04 -14.51
C PHE A 59 -3.44 8.84 -14.39
N ILE A 60 -2.45 8.70 -15.26
CA ILE A 60 -1.60 7.49 -15.32
C ILE A 60 -0.47 7.57 -14.30
N VAL A 61 0.27 8.68 -14.26
CA VAL A 61 1.40 8.86 -13.32
C VAL A 61 0.94 8.70 -11.85
N PRO A 62 -0.16 9.33 -11.40
CA PRO A 62 -0.65 9.14 -10.03
C PRO A 62 -1.11 7.71 -9.78
N ALA A 63 -1.72 7.04 -10.76
CA ALA A 63 -2.12 5.64 -10.63
C ALA A 63 -0.91 4.70 -10.46
N LEU A 64 0.16 4.90 -11.22
CA LEU A 64 1.40 4.12 -11.09
C LEU A 64 2.07 4.33 -9.73
N ALA A 65 2.16 5.57 -9.26
CA ALA A 65 2.69 5.86 -7.92
C ALA A 65 1.81 5.23 -6.83
N SER A 66 0.49 5.25 -7.00
CA SER A 66 -0.48 4.62 -6.09
C SER A 66 -0.38 3.10 -6.09
N ALA A 67 -0.11 2.48 -7.24
CA ALA A 67 0.16 1.04 -7.34
C ALA A 67 1.39 0.66 -6.51
N ALA A 68 2.50 1.40 -6.70
CA ALA A 68 3.71 1.18 -5.92
C ALA A 68 3.46 1.35 -4.41
N ALA A 69 2.71 2.38 -4.03
CA ALA A 69 2.33 2.64 -2.65
C ALA A 69 1.55 1.45 -2.04
N GLY A 70 0.53 0.94 -2.74
CA GLY A 70 -0.25 -0.21 -2.29
C GLY A 70 0.59 -1.50 -2.18
N TYR A 71 1.47 -1.74 -3.15
CA TYR A 71 2.39 -2.88 -3.13
C TYR A 71 3.35 -2.79 -1.93
N GLY A 72 4.00 -1.63 -1.74
CA GLY A 72 4.93 -1.39 -0.65
C GLY A 72 4.29 -1.49 0.73
N TYR A 73 3.05 -1.00 0.86
CA TYR A 73 2.27 -1.11 2.09
C TYR A 73 2.05 -2.56 2.52
N SER A 74 1.54 -3.39 1.61
CA SER A 74 1.23 -4.80 1.87
C SER A 74 2.49 -5.62 2.11
N MET A 75 3.53 -5.40 1.31
CA MET A 75 4.80 -6.11 1.46
C MET A 75 5.50 -5.79 2.79
N ALA A 76 5.53 -4.52 3.19
CA ALA A 76 6.12 -4.11 4.47
C ALA A 76 5.33 -4.66 5.66
N ALA A 77 4.00 -4.70 5.58
CA ALA A 77 3.16 -5.32 6.60
C ALA A 77 3.49 -6.82 6.76
N CYS A 78 3.55 -7.56 5.65
CA CYS A 78 3.88 -8.98 5.65
C CYS A 78 5.28 -9.24 6.21
N MET A 79 6.30 -8.49 5.77
CA MET A 79 7.69 -8.70 6.19
C MET A 79 7.94 -8.34 7.67
N THR A 80 7.18 -7.39 8.22
CA THR A 80 7.41 -6.91 9.60
C THR A 80 6.71 -7.78 10.65
N ALA A 81 5.60 -8.43 10.27
CA ALA A 81 4.84 -9.28 11.18
C ALA A 81 5.73 -10.40 11.75
N PRO A 82 5.76 -10.62 13.08
CA PRO A 82 6.58 -11.69 13.67
C PRO A 82 6.06 -13.09 13.32
N ARG A 83 4.74 -13.23 13.14
CA ARG A 83 4.05 -14.48 12.80
C ARG A 83 2.79 -14.17 12.01
N GLY A 84 2.26 -15.17 11.30
CA GLY A 84 1.00 -15.05 10.58
C GLY A 84 1.02 -13.93 9.53
N HIS A 85 2.13 -13.81 8.79
CA HIS A 85 2.37 -12.74 7.81
C HIS A 85 1.18 -12.48 6.89
N LYS A 86 0.53 -13.55 6.42
CA LYS A 86 -0.69 -13.48 5.59
C LYS A 86 -1.87 -12.85 6.32
N PHE A 87 -2.13 -13.28 7.56
CA PHE A 87 -3.23 -12.71 8.35
C PHE A 87 -2.99 -11.22 8.65
N ALA A 88 -1.77 -10.87 9.03
CA ALA A 88 -1.38 -9.48 9.26
C ALA A 88 -1.51 -8.65 7.98
N GLY A 89 -0.99 -9.15 6.85
CA GLY A 89 -1.12 -8.53 5.53
C GLY A 89 -2.59 -8.30 5.15
N THR A 90 -3.43 -9.33 5.25
CA THR A 90 -4.86 -9.24 4.92
C THR A 90 -5.58 -8.22 5.81
N ALA A 91 -5.27 -8.19 7.11
CA ALA A 91 -5.85 -7.21 8.02
C ALA A 91 -5.46 -5.78 7.64
N MET A 92 -4.18 -5.54 7.30
CA MET A 92 -3.71 -4.24 6.84
C MET A 92 -4.32 -3.86 5.49
N VAL A 93 -4.40 -4.77 4.51
CA VAL A 93 -5.07 -4.51 3.21
C VAL A 93 -6.55 -4.17 3.42
N THR A 94 -7.23 -4.85 4.34
CA THR A 94 -8.62 -4.53 4.70
C THR A 94 -8.73 -3.11 5.29
N LEU A 95 -7.81 -2.73 6.17
CA LEU A 95 -7.74 -1.37 6.70
C LEU A 95 -7.52 -0.34 5.59
N LEU A 96 -6.61 -0.62 4.66
CA LEU A 96 -6.36 0.22 3.49
C LEU A 96 -7.61 0.35 2.62
N ALA A 97 -8.38 -0.73 2.45
CA ALA A 97 -9.66 -0.73 1.73
C ALA A 97 -10.69 0.19 2.38
N VAL A 98 -10.83 0.13 3.71
CA VAL A 98 -11.72 1.03 4.46
C VAL A 98 -11.31 2.50 4.30
N VAL A 99 -10.02 2.79 4.43
CA VAL A 99 -9.50 4.16 4.24
C VAL A 99 -9.70 4.63 2.80
N GLY A 100 -9.46 3.76 1.81
CA GLY A 100 -9.70 4.06 0.40
C GLY A 100 -11.17 4.38 0.11
N LEU A 101 -12.10 3.60 0.66
CA LEU A 101 -13.53 3.86 0.54
C LEU A 101 -13.90 5.21 1.15
N LEU A 102 -13.47 5.49 2.38
CA LEU A 102 -13.71 6.79 3.04
C LEU A 102 -13.16 7.95 2.22
N SER A 103 -11.93 7.83 1.71
CA SER A 103 -11.31 8.86 0.86
C SER A 103 -12.10 9.11 -0.41
N THR A 104 -12.60 8.05 -1.07
CA THR A 104 -13.43 8.22 -2.28
C THR A 104 -14.78 8.84 -1.96
N THR A 105 -15.45 8.43 -0.87
CA THR A 105 -16.71 9.05 -0.44
C THR A 105 -16.52 10.55 -0.16
N ILE A 106 -15.45 10.94 0.52
CA ILE A 106 -15.14 12.35 0.80
C ILE A 106 -14.90 13.11 -0.52
N ALA A 107 -14.15 12.53 -1.45
CA ALA A 107 -13.86 13.17 -2.74
C ALA A 107 -15.13 13.43 -3.58
N TRP A 108 -16.16 12.59 -3.46
CA TRP A 108 -17.43 12.76 -4.18
C TRP A 108 -18.45 13.63 -3.45
N THR A 109 -18.36 13.75 -2.14
CA THR A 109 -19.33 14.52 -1.32
C THR A 109 -18.88 15.93 -0.99
N SER A 110 -17.57 16.20 -1.05
CA SER A 110 -17.00 17.52 -0.78
C SER A 110 -17.15 18.46 -1.97
N THR A 111 -17.70 19.65 -1.72
CA THR A 111 -17.80 20.74 -2.70
C THR A 111 -16.45 21.31 -3.13
N ASN A 112 -15.37 20.98 -2.41
CA ASN A 112 -14.01 21.44 -2.72
C ASN A 112 -13.32 20.60 -3.80
N TYR A 113 -13.90 19.47 -4.20
CA TYR A 113 -13.30 18.56 -5.18
C TYR A 113 -13.91 18.78 -6.56
N SER A 114 -13.06 19.07 -7.55
CA SER A 114 -13.48 18.99 -8.95
C SER A 114 -13.78 17.54 -9.34
N VAL A 115 -14.70 17.33 -10.28
CA VAL A 115 -15.05 15.99 -10.80
C VAL A 115 -13.81 15.21 -11.24
N GLY A 116 -12.87 15.88 -11.91
CA GLY A 116 -11.62 15.25 -12.35
C GLY A 116 -10.74 14.75 -11.20
N LEU A 117 -10.71 15.47 -10.08
CA LEU A 117 -9.94 15.08 -8.89
C LEU A 117 -10.63 13.91 -8.15
N ALA A 118 -11.96 13.89 -8.12
CA ALA A 118 -12.73 12.77 -7.57
C ALA A 118 -12.50 11.47 -8.36
N ILE A 119 -12.50 11.56 -9.70
CA ILE A 119 -12.16 10.43 -10.59
C ILE A 119 -10.72 9.97 -10.33
N GLN A 120 -9.76 10.89 -10.30
CA GLN A 120 -8.35 10.55 -10.06
C GLN A 120 -8.16 9.85 -8.70
N THR A 121 -8.81 10.34 -7.64
CA THR A 121 -8.77 9.72 -6.31
C THR A 121 -9.38 8.31 -6.32
N THR A 122 -10.48 8.12 -7.05
CA THR A 122 -11.13 6.81 -7.18
C THR A 122 -10.24 5.81 -7.90
N VAL A 123 -9.65 6.21 -9.03
CA VAL A 123 -8.70 5.36 -9.78
C VAL A 123 -7.48 5.03 -8.91
N ALA A 124 -6.91 6.02 -8.23
CA ALA A 124 -5.78 5.81 -7.32
C ALA A 124 -6.13 4.80 -6.21
N ALA A 125 -7.31 4.92 -5.58
CA ALA A 125 -7.76 4.00 -4.55
C ALA A 125 -7.87 2.56 -5.08
N VAL A 126 -8.54 2.36 -6.22
CA VAL A 126 -8.70 1.04 -6.85
C VAL A 126 -7.35 0.42 -7.19
N VAL A 127 -6.46 1.19 -7.82
CA VAL A 127 -5.14 0.72 -8.23
C VAL A 127 -4.26 0.40 -7.01
N THR A 128 -4.35 1.20 -5.95
CA THR A 128 -3.66 0.92 -4.68
C THR A 128 -4.13 -0.43 -4.10
N GLN A 129 -5.42 -0.70 -4.07
CA GLN A 129 -5.93 -1.99 -3.55
C GLN A 129 -5.50 -3.16 -4.42
N ALA A 130 -5.62 -3.04 -5.74
CA ALA A 130 -5.23 -4.10 -6.66
C ALA A 130 -3.75 -4.47 -6.49
N ALA A 131 -2.87 -3.47 -6.35
CA ALA A 131 -1.45 -3.69 -6.12
C ALA A 131 -1.15 -4.26 -4.72
N ALA A 132 -1.87 -3.83 -3.69
CA ALA A 132 -1.74 -4.37 -2.33
C ALA A 132 -2.15 -5.84 -2.25
N ILE A 133 -3.22 -6.23 -2.96
CA ILE A 133 -3.66 -7.62 -3.10
C ILE A 133 -2.62 -8.43 -3.90
N ALA A 134 -2.12 -7.88 -5.01
CA ALA A 134 -1.09 -8.54 -5.81
C ALA A 134 0.18 -8.81 -5.00
N ALA A 135 0.62 -7.86 -4.15
CA ALA A 135 1.73 -8.06 -3.23
C ALA A 135 1.46 -9.18 -2.22
N LEU A 136 0.23 -9.25 -1.69
CA LEU A 136 -0.16 -10.28 -0.74
C LEU A 136 -0.11 -11.68 -1.37
N VAL A 137 -0.59 -11.82 -2.61
CA VAL A 137 -0.51 -13.07 -3.39
C VAL A 137 0.94 -13.41 -3.75
N ALA A 138 1.74 -12.43 -4.15
CA ALA A 138 3.16 -12.65 -4.49
C ALA A 138 4.01 -13.06 -3.29
N PHE A 139 3.64 -12.65 -2.07
CA PHE A 139 4.31 -13.11 -0.85
C PHE A 139 4.03 -14.59 -0.55
N GLU A 140 3.04 -15.21 -1.20
CA GLU A 140 2.70 -16.63 -1.00
C GLU A 140 3.54 -17.60 -1.84
N THR A 141 4.16 -17.12 -2.92
CA THR A 141 4.97 -17.90 -3.87
C THR A 141 6.44 -17.88 -3.52
#